data_AF-A0A7C6H609-F1
#
_entry.id   AF-A0A7C6H609-F1
#
_cell.length_a   1.000
_cell.length_b   1.000
_cell.length_c   1.000
_cell.angle_alpha   90.00
_cell.angle_beta   90.00
_cell.angle_gamma   90.00
#
_symmetry.space_group_name_H-M   'P 1'
#
loop_
_entity.id
_entity.type
_entity.pdbx_description
1 polymer ?
#
loop_
_entity_poly.entity_id
_entity_poly.type
_entity_poly.pdbx_seq_one_letter_code
_entity_poly.pdbx_strand_id
1 'polypeptide(L)'
;MKQSLRKEAFANTKNNIYAKISIGIFCGLALILVAMLSFIDLSYVFLALPIFLFPFLFASYISSYYLLINQPVNITVFFNYFIGFFKPQFIGSFRGLKSLLKSLAIYFISLFISYVVFYLIFKNYYGDPFVEAFTNLVTRFSSAEIGYEDILNLLLDNNSLLLTFFVYIETFAIIPFMLSFIYFTSYSSISIYYRANIVAGAMSVVRLCIANTFRKLRKKMSRDWWLLNWPMIVLSLLGIIVGLLIGIFAVKEVTLLPAFVVVGSVILLIFFLPLYFSNMEVIYKKYENDFKKGNEEAIKFILQRIQSSIDMNVEEKKSIEESLKKEQNDDEIE
;
A
#
# COMPACT_ATOMS: atom_id res chain seq x y z
N MET A 1 34.99 -4.23 -10.08
CA MET A 1 34.25 -5.35 -9.45
C MET A 1 32.95 -4.78 -8.85
N LYS A 2 31.76 -5.07 -9.40
CA LYS A 2 30.50 -4.51 -8.87
C LYS A 2 30.28 -5.05 -7.46
N GLN A 3 30.32 -4.19 -6.44
CA GLN A 3 29.94 -4.59 -5.07
C GLN A 3 28.52 -5.16 -5.10
N SER A 4 28.30 -6.26 -4.38
CA SER A 4 26.97 -6.85 -4.24
C SER A 4 26.05 -5.86 -3.50
N LEU A 5 24.82 -5.66 -3.99
CA LEU A 5 23.82 -4.75 -3.41
C LEU A 5 23.67 -4.86 -1.87
N ARG A 6 23.81 -6.07 -1.33
CA ARG A 6 23.76 -6.33 0.12
C ARG A 6 24.89 -5.66 0.90
N LYS A 7 26.12 -5.66 0.34
CA LYS A 7 27.29 -5.04 0.97
C LYS A 7 27.15 -3.52 0.99
N GLU A 8 26.61 -2.95 -0.10
CA GLU A 8 26.35 -1.51 -0.19
C GLU A 8 25.26 -1.07 0.80
N ALA A 9 24.17 -1.83 0.92
CA ALA A 9 23.10 -1.54 1.88
C ALA A 9 23.57 -1.63 3.33
N PHE A 10 24.41 -2.62 3.64
CA PHE A 10 25.01 -2.76 4.96
C PHE A 10 25.96 -1.59 5.29
N ALA A 11 26.81 -1.21 4.34
CA ALA A 11 27.71 -0.06 4.51
C ALA A 11 26.94 1.25 4.72
N ASN A 12 25.89 1.51 3.94
CA ASN A 12 25.04 2.69 4.12
C ASN A 12 24.35 2.71 5.48
N THR A 13 23.90 1.55 5.97
CA THR A 13 23.30 1.46 7.32
C THR A 13 24.33 1.81 8.39
N LYS A 14 25.56 1.33 8.26
CA LYS A 14 26.63 1.56 9.23
C LYS A 14 26.98 3.05 9.39
N ASN A 15 26.99 3.81 8.29
CA ASN A 15 27.39 5.22 8.31
C ASN A 15 26.42 6.13 9.08
N ASN A 16 25.12 5.79 9.11
CA ASN A 16 24.07 6.59 9.74
C ASN A 16 23.25 5.75 10.74
N ILE A 17 23.91 4.80 11.43
CA ILE A 17 23.24 3.73 12.17
C ILE A 17 22.25 4.24 13.22
N TYR A 18 22.64 5.23 14.03
CA TYR A 18 21.78 5.78 15.09
C TYR A 18 20.53 6.47 14.52
N ALA A 19 20.68 7.26 13.46
CA ALA A 19 19.56 7.95 12.84
C ALA A 19 18.60 6.96 12.15
N LYS A 20 19.13 5.93 11.47
CA LYS A 20 18.32 4.87 10.84
C LYS A 20 17.63 3.99 11.88
N ILE A 21 18.27 3.72 13.02
CA ILE A 21 17.64 3.03 14.16
C ILE A 21 16.47 3.85 14.70
N SER A 22 16.67 5.14 14.97
CA SER A 22 15.58 6.01 15.45
C SER A 22 14.40 6.03 14.50
N ILE A 23 14.62 6.28 13.20
CA ILE A 23 13.53 6.25 12.20
C ILE A 23 12.86 4.87 12.15
N GLY A 24 13.65 3.79 12.20
CA GLY A 24 13.13 2.42 12.21
C GLY A 24 12.24 2.12 13.42
N ILE A 25 12.67 2.52 14.62
CA ILE A 25 11.90 2.35 15.86
C ILE A 25 10.62 3.19 15.82
N PHE A 26 10.69 4.47 15.46
CA PHE A 26 9.50 5.33 15.38
C PHE A 26 8.49 4.80 14.34
N CYS A 27 8.97 4.32 13.19
CA CYS A 27 8.15 3.67 12.18
C CYS A 27 7.52 2.37 12.72
N GLY A 28 8.28 1.56 13.46
CA GLY A 28 7.79 0.33 14.08
C GLY A 28 6.72 0.61 15.13
N LEU A 29 6.93 1.61 15.99
CA LEU A 29 5.95 2.03 16.99
C LEU A 29 4.66 2.54 16.35
N ALA A 30 4.73 3.31 15.27
CA ALA A 30 3.53 3.74 14.55
C ALA A 30 2.77 2.56 13.92
N LEU A 31 3.47 1.56 13.38
CA LEU A 31 2.85 0.33 12.87
C LEU A 31 2.18 -0.46 13.99
N ILE A 32 2.85 -0.62 15.13
CA ILE A 32 2.32 -1.31 16.30
C ILE A 32 1.08 -0.57 16.84
N LEU A 33 1.13 0.75 16.96
CA LEU A 33 0.00 1.56 17.43
C LEU A 33 -1.24 1.35 16.55
N VAL A 34 -1.09 1.39 15.23
CA VAL A 34 -2.19 1.14 14.30
C VAL A 34 -2.68 -0.30 14.38
N ALA A 35 -1.76 -1.27 14.51
CA ALA A 35 -2.11 -2.67 14.69
C ALA A 35 -2.88 -2.92 16.00
N MET A 36 -2.55 -2.23 17.10
CA MET A 36 -3.22 -2.39 18.39
C MET A 36 -4.69 -1.95 18.35
N LEU A 37 -5.10 -1.11 17.39
CA LEU A 37 -6.51 -0.78 17.20
C LEU A 37 -7.37 -2.01 16.87
N SER A 38 -6.77 -3.08 16.33
CA SER A 38 -7.47 -4.35 16.10
C SER A 38 -7.97 -5.04 17.37
N PHE A 39 -7.40 -4.72 18.54
CA PHE A 39 -7.94 -5.21 19.82
C PHE A 39 -9.27 -4.54 20.20
N ILE A 40 -9.60 -3.41 19.59
CA ILE A 40 -10.90 -2.76 19.74
C ILE A 40 -11.83 -3.25 18.64
N ASP A 41 -11.43 -3.05 17.39
CA ASP A 41 -12.15 -3.52 16.20
C ASP A 41 -11.20 -3.46 14.99
N LEU A 42 -11.23 -4.47 14.12
CA LEU A 42 -10.40 -4.50 12.91
C LEU A 42 -10.70 -3.31 11.97
N SER A 43 -11.94 -2.81 11.96
CA SER A 43 -12.38 -1.66 11.18
C SER A 43 -11.57 -0.40 11.47
N TYR A 44 -11.16 -0.21 12.73
CA TYR A 44 -10.32 0.93 13.12
C TYR A 44 -8.93 0.88 12.48
N VAL A 45 -8.38 -0.32 12.24
CA VAL A 45 -7.13 -0.48 11.49
C VAL A 45 -7.31 0.07 10.08
N PHE A 46 -8.36 -0.34 9.38
CA PHE A 46 -8.61 0.10 8.00
C PHE A 46 -8.84 1.62 7.89
N LEU A 47 -9.43 2.25 8.90
CA LEU A 47 -9.58 3.72 8.98
C LEU A 47 -8.25 4.42 9.31
N ALA A 48 -7.46 3.88 10.22
CA ALA A 48 -6.20 4.48 10.66
C ALA A 48 -5.08 4.38 9.61
N LEU A 49 -5.12 3.36 8.73
CA LEU A 49 -4.14 3.19 7.67
C LEU A 49 -4.01 4.42 6.73
N PRO A 50 -5.08 4.92 6.09
CA PRO A 50 -5.00 6.09 5.23
C PRO A 50 -4.83 7.41 5.99
N ILE A 51 -5.45 7.55 7.17
CA ILE A 51 -5.51 8.82 7.91
C ILE A 51 -4.23 9.07 8.72
N PHE A 52 -3.62 8.02 9.27
CA PHE A 52 -2.47 8.14 10.16
C PHE A 52 -1.22 7.44 9.60
N LEU A 53 -1.33 6.15 9.24
CA LEU A 53 -0.14 5.38 8.90
C LEU A 53 0.54 5.85 7.61
N PHE A 54 -0.21 6.09 6.55
CA PHE A 54 0.37 6.55 5.28
C PHE A 54 1.05 7.92 5.39
N PRO A 55 0.43 8.93 6.01
CA PRO A 55 1.12 10.17 6.38
C PRO A 55 2.43 9.94 7.14
N PHE A 56 2.41 9.06 8.14
CA PHE A 56 3.58 8.77 8.97
C PHE A 56 4.71 8.05 8.21
N LEU A 57 4.35 7.04 7.41
CA LEU A 57 5.28 6.32 6.55
C LEU A 57 5.92 7.27 5.54
N PHE A 58 5.11 8.10 4.89
CA PHE A 58 5.60 9.11 3.96
C PHE A 58 6.61 10.06 4.62
N ALA A 59 6.30 10.54 5.81
CA ALA A 59 7.22 11.37 6.60
C ALA A 59 8.54 10.64 6.90
N SER A 60 8.47 9.38 7.30
CA SER A 60 9.65 8.54 7.59
C SER A 60 10.55 8.35 6.36
N TYR A 61 9.95 8.14 5.19
CA TYR A 61 10.70 8.04 3.93
C TYR A 61 11.40 9.34 3.55
N ILE A 62 10.71 10.48 3.69
CA ILE A 62 11.31 11.78 3.42
C ILE A 62 12.44 12.08 4.41
N SER A 63 12.25 11.85 5.71
CA SER A 63 13.30 12.06 6.71
C SER A 63 14.53 11.18 6.44
N SER A 64 14.32 9.91 6.08
CA SER A 64 15.41 9.01 5.66
C SER A 64 16.16 9.53 4.43
N TYR A 65 15.45 10.17 3.51
CA TYR A 65 16.04 10.79 2.32
C TYR A 65 16.83 12.07 2.65
N TYR A 66 16.34 12.96 3.53
CA TYR A 66 17.08 14.15 3.94
C TYR A 66 18.39 13.81 4.69
N LEU A 67 18.38 12.72 5.47
CA LEU A 67 19.61 12.17 6.07
C LEU A 67 20.62 11.69 5.03
N LEU A 68 20.18 11.21 3.86
CA LEU A 68 21.07 10.77 2.79
C LEU A 68 21.81 11.94 2.16
N ILE A 69 21.09 13.03 1.90
CA ILE A 69 21.66 14.23 1.27
C ILE A 69 22.37 15.15 2.27
N ASN A 70 22.46 14.76 3.55
CA ASN A 70 23.02 15.55 4.64
C ASN A 70 22.45 16.98 4.72
N GLN A 71 21.14 17.12 4.48
CA GLN A 71 20.45 18.41 4.58
C GLN A 71 19.39 18.36 5.69
N PRO A 72 19.19 19.47 6.42
CA PRO A 72 18.10 19.56 7.37
C PRO A 72 16.76 19.46 6.62
N VAL A 73 15.78 18.82 7.26
CA VAL A 73 14.41 18.76 6.72
C VAL A 73 13.84 20.17 6.74
N ASN A 74 13.70 20.78 5.56
CA ASN A 74 12.99 22.04 5.43
C ASN A 74 11.48 21.79 5.61
N ILE A 75 10.92 22.31 6.70
CA ILE A 75 9.50 22.15 7.08
C ILE A 75 8.56 22.59 5.96
N THR A 76 8.85 23.71 5.29
CA THR A 76 8.03 24.23 4.20
C THR A 76 8.03 23.28 3.00
N VAL A 77 9.19 22.74 2.64
CA VAL A 77 9.33 21.77 1.55
C VAL A 77 8.64 20.45 1.93
N PHE A 78 8.84 20.00 3.17
CA PHE A 78 8.18 18.82 3.72
C PHE A 78 6.65 18.93 3.68
N PHE A 79 6.08 20.03 4.17
CA PHE A 79 4.63 20.25 4.14
C PHE A 79 4.10 20.40 2.71
N ASN A 80 4.85 21.00 1.79
CA ASN A 80 4.46 21.02 0.38
C ASN A 80 4.41 19.62 -0.24
N TYR A 81 5.34 18.73 0.14
CA TYR A 81 5.29 17.31 -0.26
C TYR A 81 4.14 16.55 0.44
N PHE A 82 3.88 16.84 1.72
CA PHE A 82 2.85 16.23 2.56
C PHE A 82 1.43 16.64 2.17
N ILE A 83 1.12 17.94 2.10
CA ILE A 83 -0.14 18.47 1.56
C ILE A 83 -0.32 18.00 0.12
N GLY A 84 0.79 17.89 -0.60
CA GLY A 84 0.83 17.26 -1.90
C GLY A 84 0.15 15.89 -1.90
N PHE A 85 0.46 14.99 -0.96
CA PHE A 85 -0.15 13.66 -0.88
C PHE A 85 -1.70 13.66 -1.00
N PHE A 86 -2.38 14.66 -0.43
CA PHE A 86 -3.84 14.77 -0.44
C PHE A 86 -4.42 15.43 -1.71
N LYS A 87 -3.59 16.01 -2.58
CA LYS A 87 -4.07 16.62 -3.83
C LYS A 87 -4.26 15.54 -4.92
N PRO A 88 -5.30 15.65 -5.78
CA PRO A 88 -5.58 14.68 -6.86
C PRO A 88 -4.39 14.40 -7.79
N GLN A 89 -3.54 15.41 -7.97
CA GLN A 89 -2.34 15.37 -8.80
C GLN A 89 -1.23 14.46 -8.23
N PHE A 90 -1.30 14.09 -6.94
CA PHE A 90 -0.30 13.27 -6.22
C PHE A 90 -0.78 11.88 -5.81
N ILE A 91 -2.06 11.56 -5.99
CA ILE A 91 -2.63 10.22 -5.77
C ILE A 91 -1.86 9.13 -6.58
N GLY A 92 -1.06 9.53 -7.59
CA GLY A 92 -0.20 8.64 -8.36
C GLY A 92 1.24 8.42 -7.85
N SER A 93 1.76 9.27 -6.95
CA SER A 93 3.21 9.35 -6.66
C SER A 93 3.64 8.55 -5.42
N PHE A 94 2.80 8.51 -4.37
CA PHE A 94 2.88 7.50 -3.33
C PHE A 94 1.66 6.60 -3.45
N ARG A 95 1.88 5.37 -3.91
CA ARG A 95 0.80 4.44 -4.23
C ARG A 95 0.25 3.71 -3.01
N GLY A 96 0.40 4.27 -1.80
CA GLY A 96 -0.06 3.69 -0.54
C GLY A 96 -1.54 3.30 -0.59
N LEU A 97 -2.42 4.22 -1.01
CA LEU A 97 -3.85 3.91 -1.15
C LEU A 97 -4.12 2.79 -2.17
N LYS A 98 -3.41 2.78 -3.30
CA LYS A 98 -3.51 1.69 -4.28
C LYS A 98 -2.98 0.36 -3.71
N SER A 99 -1.96 0.40 -2.88
CA SER A 99 -1.44 -0.77 -2.15
C SER A 99 -2.46 -1.28 -1.14
N LEU A 100 -3.13 -0.40 -0.41
CA LEU A 100 -4.23 -0.75 0.49
C LEU A 100 -5.37 -1.42 -0.28
N LEU A 101 -5.86 -0.79 -1.36
CA LEU A 101 -6.94 -1.35 -2.17
C LEU A 101 -6.60 -2.72 -2.76
N LYS A 102 -5.35 -2.93 -3.20
CA LYS A 102 -4.89 -4.26 -3.65
C LYS A 102 -4.87 -5.29 -2.53
N SER A 103 -4.45 -4.89 -1.34
CA SER A 103 -4.38 -5.77 -0.19
C SER A 103 -5.80 -6.10 0.31
N LEU A 104 -6.71 -5.13 0.29
CA LEU A 104 -8.14 -5.34 0.53
C LEU A 104 -8.77 -6.27 -0.51
N ALA A 105 -8.43 -6.14 -1.78
CA ALA A 105 -8.90 -7.08 -2.80
C ALA A 105 -8.42 -8.52 -2.48
N ILE A 106 -7.16 -8.67 -2.04
CA ILE A 106 -6.65 -9.97 -1.57
C ILE A 106 -7.40 -10.44 -0.32
N TYR A 107 -7.69 -9.54 0.63
CA TYR A 107 -8.48 -9.84 1.82
C TYR A 107 -9.85 -10.42 1.47
N PHE A 108 -10.61 -9.80 0.58
CA PHE A 108 -11.93 -10.30 0.17
C PHE A 108 -11.86 -11.65 -0.56
N ILE A 109 -10.85 -11.84 -1.42
CA ILE A 109 -10.62 -13.14 -2.05
C ILE A 109 -10.28 -14.20 -1.00
N SER A 110 -9.42 -13.86 -0.04
CA SER A 110 -9.01 -14.76 1.04
C SER A 110 -10.13 -15.03 2.03
N LEU A 111 -11.03 -14.07 2.28
CA LEU A 111 -12.27 -14.29 3.04
C LEU A 111 -13.14 -15.33 2.35
N PHE A 112 -13.38 -15.19 1.05
CA PHE A 112 -14.17 -16.15 0.28
C PHE A 112 -13.54 -17.56 0.32
N ILE A 113 -12.24 -17.67 0.09
CA ILE A 113 -11.51 -18.96 0.14
C ILE A 113 -11.58 -19.56 1.55
N SER A 114 -11.28 -18.75 2.58
CA SER A 114 -11.30 -19.21 3.97
C SER A 114 -12.70 -19.64 4.38
N TYR A 115 -13.73 -18.90 3.99
CA TYR A 115 -15.12 -19.27 4.21
C TYR A 115 -15.44 -20.65 3.65
N VAL A 116 -15.13 -20.91 2.37
CA VAL A 116 -15.38 -22.22 1.74
C VAL A 116 -14.63 -23.33 2.46
N VAL A 117 -13.35 -23.12 2.75
CA VAL A 117 -12.50 -24.12 3.41
C VAL A 117 -12.99 -24.42 4.83
N PHE A 118 -13.19 -23.40 5.66
CA PHE A 118 -13.66 -23.58 7.03
C PHE A 118 -15.09 -24.11 7.08
N TYR A 119 -15.95 -23.77 6.12
CA TYR A 119 -17.30 -24.32 6.08
C TYR A 119 -17.26 -25.83 5.88
N LEU A 120 -16.42 -26.32 4.95
CA LEU A 120 -16.21 -27.75 4.73
C LEU A 120 -15.61 -28.43 5.96
N ILE A 121 -14.63 -27.81 6.63
CA ILE A 121 -14.01 -28.36 7.84
C ILE A 121 -15.04 -28.46 8.97
N PHE A 122 -15.77 -27.38 9.25
CA PHE A 122 -16.76 -27.33 10.33
C PHE A 122 -17.94 -28.26 10.05
N LYS A 123 -18.44 -28.31 8.81
CA LYS A 123 -19.46 -29.28 8.40
C LYS A 123 -19.00 -30.72 8.62
N ASN A 124 -17.77 -31.06 8.23
CA ASN A 124 -17.25 -32.41 8.38
C ASN A 124 -17.01 -32.80 9.84
N TYR A 125 -16.63 -31.84 10.70
CA TYR A 125 -16.28 -32.12 12.09
C TYR A 125 -17.48 -32.05 13.04
N TYR A 126 -18.40 -31.11 12.82
CA TYR A 126 -19.54 -30.85 13.70
C TYR A 126 -20.88 -31.32 13.14
N GLY A 127 -20.96 -31.69 11.86
CA GLY A 127 -22.15 -32.30 11.25
C GLY A 127 -23.36 -31.37 11.15
N ASP A 128 -24.55 -31.97 11.24
CA ASP A 128 -25.84 -31.28 11.11
C ASP A 128 -26.05 -30.12 12.10
N PRO A 129 -25.63 -30.19 13.37
CA PRO A 129 -25.73 -29.06 14.30
C PRO A 129 -25.11 -27.75 13.78
N PHE A 130 -23.95 -27.81 13.13
CA PHE A 130 -23.33 -26.63 12.53
C PHE A 130 -24.11 -26.16 11.30
N VAL A 131 -24.55 -27.10 10.45
CA VAL A 131 -25.29 -26.77 9.23
C VAL A 131 -26.62 -26.11 9.57
N GLU A 132 -27.37 -26.64 10.54
CA GLU A 132 -28.62 -26.07 11.01
C GLU A 132 -28.42 -24.67 11.61
N ALA A 133 -27.43 -24.51 12.48
CA ALA A 133 -27.08 -23.20 13.05
C ALA A 133 -26.74 -22.19 11.96
N PHE A 134 -25.95 -22.60 10.96
CA PHE A 134 -25.55 -21.77 9.85
C PHE A 134 -26.74 -21.40 8.94
N THR A 135 -27.57 -22.38 8.56
CA THR A 135 -28.78 -22.15 7.77
C THR A 135 -29.75 -21.24 8.50
N ASN A 136 -29.93 -21.43 9.82
CA ASN A 136 -30.76 -20.56 10.65
C ASN A 136 -30.25 -19.11 10.65
N LEU A 137 -28.93 -18.90 10.66
CA LEU A 137 -28.37 -17.55 10.55
C LEU A 137 -28.63 -16.93 9.16
N VAL A 138 -28.46 -17.70 8.08
CA VAL A 138 -28.68 -17.22 6.71
C VAL A 138 -30.16 -16.89 6.45
N THR A 139 -31.09 -17.76 6.85
CA THR A 139 -32.53 -17.55 6.65
C THR A 139 -33.00 -16.30 7.40
N ARG A 140 -32.56 -16.16 8.64
CA ARG A 140 -32.77 -14.98 9.49
C ARG A 140 -32.21 -13.71 8.86
N PHE A 141 -30.99 -13.74 8.35
CA PHE A 141 -30.41 -12.57 7.66
C PHE A 141 -31.20 -12.19 6.39
N SER A 142 -31.74 -13.18 5.68
CA SER A 142 -32.50 -12.96 4.44
C SER A 142 -33.94 -12.45 4.64
N SER A 143 -34.53 -12.61 5.82
CA SER A 143 -35.90 -12.15 6.09
C SER A 143 -36.01 -10.67 6.43
N ALA A 144 -34.90 -9.94 6.58
CA ALA A 144 -34.84 -8.51 6.94
C ALA A 144 -35.52 -8.15 8.29
N GLU A 145 -35.89 -9.14 9.10
CA GLU A 145 -36.59 -8.98 10.39
C GLU A 145 -35.65 -8.69 11.56
N ILE A 146 -34.38 -8.39 11.31
CA ILE A 146 -33.32 -8.58 12.31
C ILE A 146 -32.50 -7.30 12.49
N GLY A 147 -32.49 -6.81 13.73
CA GLY A 147 -31.59 -5.73 14.16
C GLY A 147 -30.18 -6.24 14.45
N TYR A 148 -29.22 -5.32 14.57
CA TYR A 148 -27.83 -5.65 14.93
C TYR A 148 -27.72 -6.45 16.25
N GLU A 149 -28.57 -6.15 17.24
CA GLU A 149 -28.60 -6.84 18.53
C GLU A 149 -29.06 -8.30 18.42
N ASP A 150 -29.98 -8.60 17.51
CA ASP A 150 -30.46 -9.97 17.29
C ASP A 150 -29.38 -10.86 16.64
N ILE A 151 -28.52 -10.28 15.80
CA ILE A 151 -27.35 -10.98 15.22
C ILE A 151 -26.32 -11.26 16.31
N LEU A 152 -26.05 -10.28 17.19
CA LEU A 152 -25.14 -10.47 18.32
C LEU A 152 -25.66 -11.53 19.30
N ASN A 153 -26.93 -11.49 19.65
CA ASN A 153 -27.56 -12.48 20.52
C ASN A 153 -27.55 -13.88 19.88
N LEU A 154 -27.75 -13.99 18.56
CA LEU A 154 -27.61 -15.27 17.83
C LEU A 154 -26.18 -15.82 17.83
N LEU A 155 -25.16 -14.96 17.85
CA LEU A 155 -23.75 -15.36 17.93
C LEU A 155 -23.32 -15.69 19.37
N LEU A 156 -23.91 -15.03 20.37
CA LEU A 156 -23.52 -15.11 21.79
C LEU A 156 -24.34 -16.13 22.61
N ASP A 157 -25.65 -16.26 22.40
CA ASP A 157 -26.54 -16.97 23.33
C ASP A 157 -26.63 -18.49 23.12
N ASN A 158 -26.14 -19.05 22.01
CA ASN A 158 -26.12 -20.50 21.79
C ASN A 158 -25.09 -21.01 20.76
N ASN A 159 -24.15 -20.17 20.31
CA ASN A 159 -23.41 -20.44 19.08
C ASN A 159 -21.92 -20.05 19.14
N SER A 160 -21.26 -20.41 20.23
CA SER A 160 -19.79 -20.35 20.35
C SER A 160 -19.08 -20.97 19.13
N LEU A 161 -19.73 -21.94 18.49
CA LEU A 161 -19.29 -22.61 17.27
C LEU A 161 -19.38 -21.71 16.02
N LEU A 162 -20.48 -20.99 15.80
CA LEU A 162 -20.57 -20.01 14.70
C LEU A 162 -19.64 -18.82 14.91
N LEU A 163 -19.52 -18.34 16.14
CA LEU A 163 -18.57 -17.28 16.48
C LEU A 163 -17.14 -17.73 16.17
N THR A 164 -16.75 -18.93 16.62
CA THR A 164 -15.44 -19.53 16.34
C THR A 164 -15.20 -19.70 14.84
N PHE A 165 -16.23 -20.12 14.10
CA PHE A 165 -16.18 -20.25 12.64
C PHE A 165 -15.86 -18.91 11.96
N PHE A 166 -16.61 -17.84 12.27
CA PHE A 166 -16.36 -16.52 11.69
C PHE A 166 -15.00 -15.94 12.07
N VAL A 167 -14.59 -16.12 13.32
CA VAL A 167 -13.29 -15.65 13.81
C VAL A 167 -12.13 -16.36 13.10
N TYR A 168 -12.22 -17.67 12.84
CA TYR A 168 -11.21 -18.36 12.05
C TYR A 168 -11.16 -17.88 10.60
N ILE A 169 -12.31 -17.66 9.96
CA ILE A 169 -12.35 -17.10 8.61
C ILE A 169 -11.64 -15.76 8.55
N GLU A 170 -11.96 -14.86 9.47
CA GLU A 170 -11.36 -13.54 9.55
C GLU A 170 -9.84 -13.64 9.82
N THR A 171 -9.45 -14.44 10.82
CA THR A 171 -8.04 -14.66 11.19
C THR A 171 -7.22 -15.11 9.98
N PHE A 172 -7.69 -16.12 9.24
CA PHE A 172 -6.96 -16.67 8.09
C PHE A 172 -7.01 -15.76 6.86
N ALA A 173 -8.04 -14.94 6.71
CA ALA A 173 -8.10 -13.94 5.65
C ALA A 173 -7.19 -12.74 5.90
N ILE A 174 -6.96 -12.36 7.17
CA ILE A 174 -6.06 -11.25 7.55
C ILE A 174 -4.60 -11.57 7.24
N ILE A 175 -4.17 -12.83 7.33
CA ILE A 175 -2.77 -13.24 7.07
C ILE A 175 -2.29 -12.75 5.68
N PRO A 176 -2.94 -13.14 4.56
CA PRO A 176 -2.54 -12.66 3.23
C PRO A 176 -2.79 -11.16 3.04
N PHE A 177 -3.77 -10.55 3.73
CA PHE A 177 -3.91 -9.10 3.78
C PHE A 177 -2.66 -8.42 4.34
N MET A 178 -2.20 -8.81 5.54
CA MET A 178 -1.04 -8.19 6.18
C MET A 178 0.24 -8.38 5.35
N LEU A 179 0.49 -9.60 4.86
CA LEU A 179 1.68 -9.89 4.05
C LEU A 179 1.67 -9.09 2.74
N SER A 180 0.52 -9.02 2.06
CA SER A 180 0.39 -8.24 0.82
C SER A 180 0.45 -6.73 1.07
N PHE A 181 -0.12 -6.25 2.18
CA PHE A 181 -0.05 -4.86 2.59
C PHE A 181 1.38 -4.40 2.84
N ILE A 182 2.14 -5.18 3.63
CA ILE A 182 3.56 -4.92 3.90
C ILE A 182 4.34 -4.91 2.58
N TYR A 183 4.15 -5.94 1.74
CA TYR A 183 4.82 -6.04 0.43
C TYR A 183 4.52 -4.85 -0.48
N PHE A 184 3.24 -4.54 -0.74
CA PHE A 184 2.86 -3.52 -1.71
C PHE A 184 3.19 -2.10 -1.22
N THR A 185 3.00 -1.83 0.08
CA THR A 185 3.34 -0.54 0.68
C THR A 185 4.85 -0.32 0.64
N SER A 186 5.62 -1.34 1.02
CA SER A 186 7.07 -1.30 0.96
C SER A 186 7.60 -1.12 -0.45
N TYR A 187 7.16 -1.95 -1.41
CA TYR A 187 7.59 -1.85 -2.80
C TYR A 187 7.23 -0.49 -3.42
N SER A 188 6.06 0.05 -3.07
CA SER A 188 5.62 1.37 -3.55
C SER A 188 6.42 2.52 -2.96
N SER A 189 7.19 2.33 -1.89
CA SER A 189 8.02 3.38 -1.32
C SER A 189 9.15 3.84 -2.22
N ILE A 190 9.59 3.00 -3.17
CA ILE A 190 10.65 3.35 -4.13
C ILE A 190 10.24 4.59 -4.94
N SER A 191 8.95 4.78 -5.22
CA SER A 191 8.48 5.96 -5.95
C SER A 191 8.55 7.25 -5.13
N ILE A 192 8.56 7.17 -3.79
CA ILE A 192 8.75 8.34 -2.92
C ILE A 192 10.18 8.87 -3.04
N TYR A 193 11.19 7.99 -3.00
CA TYR A 193 12.59 8.38 -3.13
C TYR A 193 12.87 9.11 -4.46
N TYR A 194 12.22 8.68 -5.54
CA TYR A 194 12.30 9.38 -6.82
C TYR A 194 11.63 10.77 -6.78
N ARG A 195 10.44 10.87 -6.17
CA ARG A 195 9.74 12.15 -6.05
C ARG A 195 10.50 13.16 -5.19
N ALA A 196 11.14 12.72 -4.12
CA ALA A 196 11.91 13.59 -3.23
C ALA A 196 13.13 14.23 -3.93
N ASN A 197 13.58 13.66 -5.05
CA ASN A 197 14.69 14.14 -5.86
C ASN A 197 14.29 15.05 -7.03
N ILE A 198 12.99 15.19 -7.34
CA ILE A 198 12.56 16.06 -8.44
C ILE A 198 12.23 17.44 -7.88
N VAL A 199 13.01 18.43 -8.34
CA VAL A 199 12.76 19.85 -8.10
C VAL A 199 11.47 20.23 -8.83
N ALA A 200 10.41 20.47 -8.06
CA ALA A 200 9.18 21.20 -8.41
C ALA A 200 8.78 21.24 -9.91
N GLY A 201 8.66 20.09 -10.55
CA GLY A 201 8.07 19.98 -11.89
C GLY A 201 6.54 19.82 -11.83
N ALA A 202 5.84 20.10 -12.94
CA ALA A 202 4.41 19.82 -13.06
C ALA A 202 4.12 18.35 -12.72
N MET A 203 3.20 18.12 -11.77
CA MET A 203 3.07 16.85 -11.05
C MET A 203 2.49 15.73 -11.91
N SER A 204 1.77 16.09 -12.97
CA SER A 204 1.35 15.21 -14.06
C SER A 204 2.54 14.56 -14.76
N VAL A 205 3.62 15.31 -15.00
CA VAL A 205 4.85 14.82 -15.63
C VAL A 205 5.54 13.82 -14.72
N VAL A 206 5.75 14.17 -13.44
CA VAL A 206 6.34 13.28 -12.44
C VAL A 206 5.60 11.95 -12.35
N ARG A 207 4.26 11.98 -12.35
CA ARG A 207 3.43 10.78 -12.33
C ARG A 207 3.60 9.93 -13.58
N LEU A 208 3.66 10.56 -14.77
CA LEU A 208 3.90 9.86 -16.04
C LEU A 208 5.27 9.17 -16.05
N CYS A 209 6.31 9.86 -15.60
CA CYS A 209 7.67 9.33 -15.51
C CYS A 209 7.74 8.13 -14.57
N ILE A 210 7.18 8.26 -13.36
CA ILE A 210 7.11 7.14 -12.41
C ILE A 210 6.34 5.96 -13.03
N ALA A 211 5.21 6.20 -13.68
CA ALA A 211 4.42 5.15 -14.30
C ALA A 211 5.19 4.41 -15.41
N ASN A 212 5.85 5.14 -16.31
CA ASN A 212 6.60 4.58 -17.42
C ASN A 212 7.83 3.81 -16.96
N THR A 213 8.63 4.36 -16.03
CA THR A 213 9.82 3.68 -15.51
C THR A 213 9.44 2.43 -14.73
N PHE A 214 8.42 2.49 -13.87
CA PHE A 214 7.92 1.29 -13.18
C PHE A 214 7.39 0.25 -14.15
N ARG A 215 6.80 0.63 -15.29
CA ARG A 215 6.32 -0.34 -16.30
C ARG A 215 7.49 -1.04 -16.99
N LYS A 216 8.53 -0.29 -17.39
CA LYS A 216 9.71 -0.81 -18.09
C LYS A 216 10.60 -1.66 -17.17
N LEU A 217 10.81 -1.25 -15.92
CA LEU A 217 11.77 -1.87 -15.00
C LEU A 217 11.15 -2.75 -13.91
N ARG A 218 9.84 -2.95 -13.92
CA ARG A 218 9.09 -3.68 -12.87
C ARG A 218 9.75 -4.96 -12.43
N LYS A 219 10.12 -5.83 -13.38
CA LYS A 219 10.68 -7.16 -13.09
C LYS A 219 12.05 -7.06 -12.40
N LYS A 220 12.92 -6.17 -12.90
CA LYS A 220 14.27 -5.97 -12.34
C LYS A 220 14.21 -5.34 -10.95
N MET A 221 13.39 -4.30 -10.78
CA MET A 221 13.17 -3.65 -9.49
C MET A 221 12.56 -4.60 -8.46
N SER A 222 11.58 -5.42 -8.86
CA SER A 222 10.97 -6.42 -7.97
C SER A 222 11.99 -7.48 -7.54
N ARG A 223 12.86 -7.95 -8.45
CA ARG A 223 13.93 -8.88 -8.11
C ARG A 223 14.91 -8.30 -7.09
N ASP A 224 15.36 -7.06 -7.29
CA ASP A 224 16.28 -6.41 -6.34
C ASP A 224 15.60 -6.12 -5.00
N TRP A 225 14.32 -5.74 -5.03
CA TRP A 225 13.51 -5.57 -3.82
C TRP A 225 13.47 -6.86 -3.02
N TRP A 226 13.16 -7.99 -3.66
CA TRP A 226 13.14 -9.30 -2.99
C TRP A 226 14.52 -9.70 -2.48
N LEU A 227 15.59 -9.45 -3.23
CA LEU A 227 16.96 -9.80 -2.83
C LEU A 227 17.41 -9.13 -1.52
N LEU A 228 16.87 -7.94 -1.22
CA LEU A 228 17.20 -7.16 -0.03
C LEU A 228 16.13 -7.21 1.08
N ASN A 229 14.85 -7.31 0.74
CA ASN A 229 13.73 -7.09 1.68
C ASN A 229 12.89 -8.34 1.96
N TRP A 230 13.22 -9.50 1.39
CA TRP A 230 12.56 -10.76 1.78
C TRP A 230 12.57 -11.05 3.30
N PRO A 231 13.61 -10.67 4.10
CA PRO A 231 13.59 -10.94 5.53
C PRO A 231 12.45 -10.22 6.25
N MET A 232 11.99 -9.09 5.73
CA MET A 232 10.82 -8.37 6.26
C MET A 232 9.56 -9.25 6.21
N ILE A 233 9.32 -9.94 5.09
CA ILE A 233 8.16 -10.81 4.92
C ILE A 233 8.29 -12.04 5.82
N VAL A 234 9.50 -12.58 5.96
CA VAL A 234 9.74 -13.73 6.85
C VAL A 234 9.56 -13.36 8.31
N LEU A 235 10.06 -12.20 8.76
CA LEU A 235 9.82 -11.71 10.11
C LEU A 235 8.35 -11.45 10.39
N SER A 236 7.61 -10.91 9.41
CA SER A 236 6.16 -10.74 9.52
C SER A 236 5.46 -12.09 9.67
N LEU A 237 5.82 -13.09 8.85
CA LEU A 237 5.25 -14.43 8.93
C LEU A 237 5.57 -15.12 10.27
N LEU A 238 6.82 -15.02 10.74
CA LEU A 238 7.21 -15.54 12.06
C LEU A 238 6.41 -14.86 13.18
N GLY A 239 6.22 -13.55 13.08
CA GLY A 239 5.44 -12.79 14.03
C GLY A 239 3.95 -13.17 14.03
N ILE A 240 3.38 -13.45 12.85
CA ILE A 240 2.02 -14.01 12.72
C ILE A 240 1.93 -15.37 13.43
N ILE A 241 2.89 -16.27 13.20
CA ILE A 241 2.91 -17.59 13.84
C ILE A 241 2.97 -17.44 15.36
N VAL A 242 3.88 -16.59 15.86
CA VAL A 242 4.01 -16.33 17.30
C VAL A 242 2.72 -15.70 17.85
N GLY A 243 2.12 -14.74 17.13
CA GLY A 243 0.84 -14.12 17.51
C GLY A 243 -0.29 -15.15 17.62
N LEU A 244 -0.44 -16.02 16.62
CA LEU A 244 -1.41 -17.12 16.65
C LEU A 244 -1.19 -18.04 17.85
N LEU A 245 0.05 -18.45 18.11
CA LEU A 245 0.39 -19.31 19.24
C LEU A 245 0.06 -18.64 20.58
N ILE A 246 0.36 -17.35 20.73
CA ILE A 246 0.03 -16.59 21.94
C ILE A 246 -1.50 -16.50 22.11
N GLY A 247 -2.23 -16.17 21.04
CA GLY A 247 -3.70 -16.09 21.08
C GLY A 247 -4.33 -17.41 21.49
N ILE A 248 -3.91 -18.52 20.87
CA ILE A 248 -4.46 -19.86 21.09
C ILE A 248 -4.08 -20.41 22.47
N PHE A 249 -2.80 -20.36 22.85
CA PHE A 249 -2.31 -21.09 24.02
C PHE A 249 -2.22 -20.26 25.29
N ALA A 250 -1.89 -18.96 25.18
CA ALA A 250 -1.69 -18.11 26.35
C ALA A 250 -2.97 -17.37 26.76
N VAL A 251 -3.63 -16.70 25.80
CA VAL A 251 -4.82 -15.87 26.09
C VAL A 251 -6.10 -16.69 26.10
N LYS A 252 -6.22 -17.67 25.21
CA LYS A 252 -7.37 -18.60 25.11
C LYS A 252 -8.71 -17.91 24.84
N GLU A 253 -8.67 -16.67 24.36
CA GLU A 253 -9.84 -15.90 23.94
C GLU A 253 -9.86 -15.89 22.42
N VAL A 254 -10.77 -16.68 21.83
CA VAL A 254 -10.81 -16.89 20.37
C VAL A 254 -11.07 -15.56 19.65
N THR A 255 -11.94 -14.71 20.20
CA THR A 255 -12.33 -13.42 19.60
C THR A 255 -11.16 -12.46 19.36
N LEU A 256 -10.06 -12.60 20.11
CA LEU A 256 -8.85 -11.77 19.97
C LEU A 256 -7.83 -12.31 18.97
N LEU A 257 -8.06 -13.50 18.41
CA LEU A 257 -7.11 -14.15 17.49
C LEU A 257 -6.76 -13.31 16.25
N PRO A 258 -7.72 -12.63 15.59
CA PRO A 258 -7.43 -11.69 14.50
C PRO A 258 -6.46 -10.58 14.92
N ALA A 259 -6.66 -10.00 16.11
CA ALA A 259 -5.82 -8.92 16.62
C ALA A 259 -4.38 -9.37 16.88
N PHE A 260 -4.19 -10.58 17.43
CA PHE A 260 -2.87 -11.16 17.61
C PHE A 260 -2.14 -11.42 16.29
N VAL A 261 -2.86 -11.79 15.23
CA VAL A 261 -2.27 -11.91 13.87
C VAL A 261 -1.81 -10.55 13.37
N VAL A 262 -2.65 -9.52 13.46
CA VAL A 262 -2.33 -8.17 12.99
C VAL A 262 -1.10 -7.62 13.73
N VAL A 263 -1.10 -7.66 15.07
CA VAL A 263 0.01 -7.17 15.89
C VAL A 263 1.27 -8.02 15.71
N GLY A 264 1.12 -9.34 15.71
CA GLY A 264 2.22 -10.27 15.45
C GLY A 264 2.90 -10.00 14.11
N SER A 265 2.13 -9.70 13.06
CA SER A 265 2.68 -9.42 11.73
C SER A 265 3.59 -8.19 11.64
N VAL A 266 3.51 -7.25 12.60
CA VAL A 266 4.28 -6.01 12.59
C VAL A 266 5.33 -5.92 13.70
N ILE A 267 5.14 -6.59 14.84
CA ILE A 267 6.00 -6.41 16.03
C ILE A 267 7.46 -6.74 15.76
N LEU A 268 7.73 -7.83 15.02
CA LEU A 268 9.09 -8.25 14.68
C LEU A 268 9.72 -7.39 13.58
N LEU A 269 8.94 -6.58 12.86
CA LEU A 269 9.48 -5.69 11.83
C LEU A 269 10.34 -4.59 12.43
N ILE A 270 10.16 -4.24 13.71
CA ILE A 270 10.93 -3.19 14.38
C ILE A 270 12.45 -3.43 14.30
N PHE A 271 12.86 -4.70 14.29
CA PHE A 271 14.27 -5.10 14.17
C PHE A 271 14.83 -4.95 12.76
N PHE A 272 13.96 -4.99 11.74
CA PHE A 272 14.37 -4.90 10.33
C PHE A 272 14.20 -3.50 9.74
N LEU A 273 13.27 -2.70 10.27
CA LEU A 273 12.98 -1.36 9.76
C LEU A 273 14.21 -0.43 9.63
N PRO A 274 15.21 -0.45 10.54
CA PRO A 274 16.43 0.34 10.35
C PRO A 274 17.20 -0.02 9.06
N LEU A 275 17.30 -1.32 8.75
CA LEU A 275 17.98 -1.83 7.54
C LEU A 275 17.15 -1.58 6.28
N TYR A 276 15.83 -1.64 6.42
CA TYR A 276 14.88 -1.46 5.32
C TYR A 276 15.07 -0.12 4.59
N PHE A 277 15.23 0.98 5.33
CA PHE A 277 15.42 2.30 4.72
C PHE A 277 16.71 2.37 3.89
N SER A 278 17.80 1.75 4.35
CA SER A 278 19.06 1.66 3.61
C SER A 278 18.93 0.76 2.38
N ASN A 279 18.17 -0.34 2.46
CA ASN A 279 17.89 -1.19 1.31
C ASN A 279 17.16 -0.42 0.21
N MET A 280 16.13 0.36 0.58
CA MET A 280 15.37 1.18 -0.38
C MET A 280 16.24 2.25 -1.03
N GLU A 281 17.12 2.87 -0.24
CA GLU A 281 18.08 3.84 -0.72
C GLU A 281 19.01 3.26 -1.81
N VAL A 282 19.57 2.07 -1.57
CA VAL A 282 20.46 1.42 -2.55
C VAL A 282 19.71 1.01 -3.81
N ILE A 283 18.48 0.49 -3.69
CA ILE A 283 17.63 0.19 -4.85
C ILE A 283 17.38 1.47 -5.64
N TYR A 284 17.03 2.57 -4.98
CA TYR A 284 16.80 3.84 -5.65
C TYR A 284 18.04 4.31 -6.42
N LYS A 285 19.21 4.39 -5.76
CA LYS A 285 20.47 4.83 -6.37
C LYS A 285 20.83 4.01 -7.62
N LYS A 286 20.60 2.68 -7.58
CA LYS A 286 20.82 1.80 -8.74
C LYS A 286 19.99 2.20 -9.97
N TYR A 287 18.76 2.66 -9.77
CA TYR A 287 17.82 2.97 -10.86
C TYR A 287 17.69 4.47 -11.15
N GLU A 288 18.37 5.34 -10.41
CA GLU A 288 18.24 6.80 -10.53
C GLU A 288 18.43 7.29 -11.97
N ASN A 289 19.45 6.78 -12.67
CA ASN A 289 19.73 7.17 -14.05
C ASN A 289 18.64 6.70 -15.03
N ASP A 290 18.05 5.53 -14.81
CA ASP A 290 16.94 5.05 -15.64
C ASP A 290 15.67 5.89 -15.40
N PHE A 291 15.48 6.33 -14.16
CA PHE A 291 14.44 7.25 -13.79
C PHE A 291 14.63 8.64 -14.44
N LYS A 292 15.86 9.17 -14.49
CA LYS A 292 16.22 10.41 -15.22
C LYS A 292 15.96 10.28 -16.72
N LYS A 293 16.38 9.19 -17.36
CA LYS A 293 16.09 8.91 -18.78
C LYS A 293 14.59 8.81 -19.05
N GLY A 294 13.84 8.14 -18.19
CA GLY A 294 12.38 8.08 -18.30
C GLY A 294 11.72 9.46 -18.19
N ASN A 295 12.32 10.40 -17.45
CA ASN A 295 11.88 11.79 -17.40
C ASN A 295 12.13 12.53 -18.71
N GLU A 296 13.33 12.40 -19.27
CA GLU A 296 13.67 13.00 -20.57
C GLU A 296 12.75 12.49 -21.69
N GLU A 297 12.45 11.19 -21.72
CA GLU A 297 11.51 10.59 -22.67
C GLU A 297 10.08 11.13 -22.50
N ALA A 298 9.62 11.26 -21.26
CA ALA A 298 8.30 11.81 -20.96
C ALA A 298 8.18 13.28 -21.35
N ILE A 299 9.22 14.09 -21.09
CA ILE A 299 9.27 15.50 -21.49
C ILE A 299 9.27 15.59 -23.02
N LYS A 300 10.07 14.79 -23.73
CA LYS A 300 10.06 14.73 -25.20
C LYS A 300 8.68 14.36 -25.74
N PHE A 301 8.02 13.37 -25.15
CA PHE A 301 6.66 12.97 -25.53
C PHE A 301 5.64 14.12 -25.31
N ILE A 302 5.75 14.84 -24.20
CA ILE A 302 4.87 15.99 -23.92
C ILE A 302 5.16 17.13 -24.89
N LEU A 303 6.42 17.45 -25.16
CA LEU A 303 6.81 18.47 -26.13
C LEU A 303 6.33 18.13 -27.54
N GLN A 304 6.48 16.88 -27.98
CA GLN A 304 5.92 16.41 -29.25
C GLN A 304 4.40 16.55 -29.29
N ARG A 305 3.71 16.23 -28.18
CA ARG A 305 2.25 16.37 -28.11
C ARG A 305 1.83 17.83 -28.17
N ILE A 306 2.53 18.73 -27.46
CA ILE A 306 2.29 20.18 -27.51
C ILE A 306 2.57 20.72 -28.91
N GLN A 307 3.67 20.32 -29.55
CA GLN A 307 3.97 20.70 -30.94
C GLN A 307 2.87 20.23 -31.88
N SER A 308 2.47 18.96 -31.82
CA SER A 308 1.35 18.45 -32.63
C SER A 308 0.03 19.17 -32.35
N SER A 309 -0.22 19.62 -31.11
CA SER A 309 -1.40 20.41 -30.77
C SER A 309 -1.33 21.84 -31.26
N ILE A 310 -0.14 22.45 -31.30
CA ILE A 310 0.09 23.78 -31.87
C ILE A 310 -0.04 23.72 -33.40
N ASP A 311 0.56 22.70 -34.03
CA ASP A 311 0.47 22.46 -35.47
C ASP A 311 -1.00 22.22 -35.88
N MET A 312 -1.75 21.42 -35.12
CA MET A 312 -3.19 21.25 -35.33
C MET A 312 -3.97 22.57 -35.17
N ASN A 313 -3.65 23.42 -34.19
CA ASN A 313 -4.36 24.68 -33.98
C ASN A 313 -4.03 25.74 -35.07
N VAL A 314 -2.85 25.66 -35.69
CA VAL A 314 -2.47 26.50 -36.84
C VAL A 314 -3.14 26.01 -38.13
N GLU A 315 -3.26 24.70 -38.32
CA GLU A 315 -4.01 24.09 -39.43
C GLU A 315 -5.52 24.33 -39.29
N GLU A 316 -6.10 24.19 -38.09
CA GLU A 316 -7.48 24.52 -37.80
C GLU A 316 -7.75 26.01 -38.04
N LYS A 317 -6.88 26.91 -37.57
CA LYS A 317 -7.00 28.35 -37.86
C LYS A 317 -6.94 28.68 -39.35
N LYS A 318 -6.05 28.03 -40.13
CA LYS A 318 -6.01 28.19 -41.58
C LYS A 318 -7.26 27.65 -42.27
N SER A 319 -7.78 26.51 -41.82
CA SER A 319 -9.02 25.95 -42.36
C SER A 319 -10.23 26.83 -42.07
N ILE A 320 -10.28 27.49 -40.90
CA ILE A 320 -11.32 28.46 -40.53
C ILE A 320 -11.15 29.77 -41.33
N GLU A 321 -9.93 30.28 -41.51
CA GLU A 321 -9.66 31.44 -42.38
C GLU A 321 -10.00 31.17 -43.85
N GLU A 322 -9.75 29.95 -44.35
CA GLU A 322 -10.15 29.54 -45.71
C GLU A 322 -11.67 29.33 -45.83
N SER A 323 -12.34 28.87 -44.77
CA SER A 323 -13.80 28.72 -44.73
C SER A 323 -14.49 30.09 -44.69
N LEU A 324 -14.00 31.02 -43.87
CA LEU A 324 -14.50 32.40 -43.78
C LEU A 324 -14.28 33.18 -45.09
N LYS A 325 -13.16 32.96 -45.79
CA LYS A 325 -12.94 33.57 -47.12
C LYS A 325 -13.84 33.00 -48.21
N LYS A 326 -14.28 31.75 -48.09
CA LYS A 326 -15.25 31.16 -49.03
C LYS A 326 -16.65 31.70 -48.76
N GLU A 327 -17.07 31.77 -47.51
CA GLU A 327 -18.37 32.39 -47.14
C GLU A 327 -18.43 33.87 -47.53
N GLN A 328 -17.36 34.65 -47.35
CA GLN A 328 -17.34 36.07 -47.76
C GLN A 328 -17.33 36.29 -49.28
N ASN A 329 -16.85 35.33 -50.07
CA ASN A 329 -16.88 35.44 -51.54
C ASN A 329 -18.21 34.93 -52.13
N ASP A 330 -18.94 34.08 -51.40
CA ASP A 330 -20.27 33.63 -51.80
C ASP A 330 -21.35 34.70 -51.49
N ASP A 331 -21.14 35.56 -50.48
CA ASP A 331 -22.01 36.70 -50.14
C ASP A 331 -21.83 37.95 -51.06
N GLU A 332 -20.81 37.98 -51.94
CA GLU A 332 -20.61 39.07 -52.93
C GLU A 332 -21.19 38.73 -54.33
N ILE A 333 -21.89 37.60 -54.48
CA ILE A 333 -22.48 37.13 -55.76
C ILE A 333 -24.04 37.10 -55.76
N GLU A 334 -24.70 37.41 -54.64
CA GLU A 334 -26.12 37.83 -54.64
C GLU A 334 -26.26 39.36 -54.65
#